data_AF-A0A564Y9T5-F1
#
_entry.id   AF-A0A564Y9T5-F1
#
_cell.length_a   1.000
_cell.length_b   1.000
_cell.length_c   1.000
_cell.angle_alpha   90.00
_cell.angle_beta   90.00
_cell.angle_gamma   90.00
#
_symmetry.space_group_name_H-M   'P 1'
#
loop_
_entity.id
_entity.type
_entity.pdbx_description
1 polymer ?
#
loop_
_entity_poly.entity_id
_entity_poly.type
_entity_poly.pdbx_seq_one_letter_code
_entity_poly.pdbx_strand_id
1 'polypeptide(L)' 'KSRGVVTGLILGGYGLGAVVFTPVQTVLINPQNKPHNDTDVTRRVPGSFYILGGAMFGMQLIGFFLSL' A
#
# COMPACT_ATOMS: atom_id res chain seq x y z
N LYS A 1 -25.32 -19.35 6.32
CA LYS A 1 -24.91 -18.48 7.46
C LYS A 1 -23.41 -18.18 7.45
N SER A 2 -22.53 -19.16 7.18
CA SER A 2 -21.06 -19.00 7.22
C SER A 2 -20.45 -18.08 6.15
N ARG A 3 -21.10 -17.93 4.98
CA ARG A 3 -20.59 -17.07 3.89
C ARG A 3 -20.45 -15.61 4.30
N GLY A 4 -21.38 -15.07 5.10
CA GLY A 4 -21.33 -13.68 5.56
C GLY A 4 -20.17 -13.39 6.51
N VAL A 5 -19.79 -14.37 7.35
CA VAL A 5 -18.63 -14.24 8.25
C VAL A 5 -17.32 -14.25 7.45
N VAL A 6 -17.21 -15.14 6.45
CA VAL A 6 -16.03 -15.22 5.58
C VAL A 6 -15.87 -13.92 4.78
N THR A 7 -16.93 -13.44 4.13
CA THR A 7 -16.89 -12.18 3.37
C THR A 7 -16.62 -10.98 4.28
N GLY A 8 -17.19 -10.95 5.49
CA GLY A 8 -16.93 -9.90 6.48
C GLY A 8 -15.47 -9.87 6.96
N LEU A 9 -14.84 -11.03 7.15
CA LEU A 9 -13.43 -11.13 7.50
C LEU A 9 -12.51 -10.64 6.37
N ILE A 10 -12.82 -11.01 5.12
CA ILE A 10 -12.05 -10.57 3.94
C ILE A 10 -12.15 -9.05 3.79
N LEU A 11 -13.35 -8.49 3.87
CA LEU A 11 -13.56 -7.03 3.80
C LEU A 11 -12.92 -6.29 4.97
N GLY A 12 -12.97 -6.86 6.17
CA GLY A 12 -12.29 -6.33 7.35
C GLY A 12 -10.78 -6.30 7.18
N GLY A 13 -10.18 -7.40 6.71
CA GLY A 13 -8.74 -7.46 6.39
C GLY A 13 -8.34 -6.48 5.29
N TYR A 14 -9.17 -6.34 4.25
CA TYR A 14 -8.96 -5.37 3.18
C TYR A 14 -8.97 -3.92 3.71
N GLY A 15 -9.93 -3.55 4.55
CA GLY A 15 -10.00 -2.23 5.18
C GLY A 15 -8.85 -1.96 6.15
N LEU A 16 -8.43 -2.98 6.91
CA LEU A 16 -7.28 -2.89 7.83
C LEU A 16 -5.93 -2.78 7.11
N GLY A 17 -5.86 -3.12 5.81
CA GLY A 17 -4.65 -2.94 5.00
C GLY A 17 -4.12 -1.51 5.02
N ALA A 18 -5.00 -0.50 5.11
CA ALA A 18 -4.60 0.90 5.23
C ALA A 18 -3.78 1.19 6.50
N VAL A 19 -4.07 0.51 7.60
CA VAL A 19 -3.36 0.67 8.89
C VAL A 19 -1.89 0.27 8.77
N VAL A 20 -1.59 -0.70 7.91
CA VAL A 20 -0.21 -1.15 7.64
C VAL A 20 0.42 -0.33 6.51
N PHE A 21 -0.35 0.01 5.47
CA PHE A 21 0.18 0.74 4.32
C PHE A 21 0.57 2.18 4.64
N THR A 22 -0.23 2.90 5.43
CA THR A 22 0.04 4.29 5.79
C THR A 22 1.39 4.49 6.51
N PRO A 23 1.76 3.72 7.54
CA PRO A 23 3.09 3.86 8.16
C PRO A 23 4.21 3.41 7.23
N VAL A 24 4.01 2.39 6.41
CA VAL A 24 5.00 1.96 5.39
C VAL A 24 5.30 3.10 4.42
N GLN A 25 4.27 3.76 3.88
CA GLN A 25 4.42 4.92 3.00
C GLN A 25 5.10 6.08 3.72
N THR A 26 4.74 6.33 4.97
CA THR A 26 5.30 7.40 5.79
C THR A 26 6.80 7.21 6.04
N VAL A 27 7.24 5.99 6.37
CA VAL A 27 8.66 5.68 6.57
C VAL A 27 9.44 5.72 5.25
N LEU A 28 8.81 5.33 4.13
CA LEU A 28 9.43 5.37 2.81
C LEU A 28 9.70 6.81 2.34
N ILE A 29 8.77 7.73 2.63
CA ILE A 29 8.87 9.14 2.25
C ILE A 29 9.71 9.92 3.28
N ASN A 30 9.48 9.70 4.57
CA ASN A 30 10.04 10.49 5.67
C ASN A 30 10.56 9.59 6.82
N PRO A 31 11.66 8.85 6.60
CA PRO A 31 12.20 7.94 7.60
C PRO A 31 12.73 8.65 8.86
N GLN A 32 13.03 9.95 8.75
CA GLN A 32 13.62 10.76 9.83
C GLN A 32 12.59 11.71 10.48
N ASN A 33 11.30 11.57 10.14
CA ASN A 33 10.22 12.41 10.63
C ASN A 33 10.51 13.93 10.53
N LYS A 34 11.15 14.35 9.43
CA LYS A 34 11.44 15.75 9.13
C LYS A 34 10.14 16.54 8.90
N PRO A 35 10.13 17.87 9.11
CA PRO A 35 8.97 18.70 8.79
C PRO A 35 8.55 18.55 7.32
N HIS A 36 7.24 18.56 7.07
CA HIS A 36 6.67 18.31 5.73
C HIS A 36 7.12 19.31 4.67
N ASN A 37 7.58 20.49 5.09
CA ASN A 37 8.06 21.56 4.21
C ASN A 37 9.54 21.39 3.82
N ASP A 38 10.21 20.33 4.27
CA ASP A 38 11.58 20.03 3.88
C ASP A 38 11.61 19.54 2.42
N THR A 39 12.44 20.19 1.60
CA THR A 39 12.65 19.85 0.20
C THR A 39 13.08 18.39 -0.01
N ASP A 40 13.75 17.79 0.98
CA ASP A 40 14.15 16.37 0.95
C ASP A 40 12.94 15.43 1.01
N VAL A 41 11.92 15.78 1.80
CA VAL A 41 10.72 14.94 1.99
C VAL A 41 9.86 15.00 0.72
N THR A 42 9.63 16.19 0.18
CA THR A 42 8.84 16.39 -1.05
C THR A 42 9.48 15.71 -2.26
N ARG A 43 10.81 15.66 -2.34
CA ARG A 43 11.53 14.99 -3.44
C ARG A 43 11.41 13.46 -3.40
N ARG A 44 11.13 12.87 -2.23
CA ARG A 44 10.95 11.42 -2.06
C ARG A 44 9.52 10.96 -2.33
N VAL A 45 8.55 11.87 -2.36
CA VAL A 45 7.15 11.57 -2.64
C VAL A 45 6.99 10.84 -3.99
N PRO A 46 7.52 11.33 -5.13
CA PRO A 46 7.38 10.61 -6.40
C PRO A 46 8.00 9.21 -6.38
N GLY A 47 9.15 9.04 -5.71
CA GLY A 47 9.82 7.75 -5.54
C GLY A 47 8.96 6.70 -4.84
N SER A 48 8.20 7.12 -3.82
CA SER A 48 7.28 6.26 -3.09
C SER A 48 6.12 5.74 -3.96
N PHE A 49 5.60 6.57 -4.88
CA PHE A 49 4.55 6.17 -5.82
C PHE A 49 5.04 5.13 -6.83
N TYR A 50 6.30 5.19 -7.28
CA TYR A 50 6.85 4.18 -8.18
C TYR A 50 6.96 2.80 -7.51
N ILE A 51 7.33 2.76 -6.23
CA ILE A 51 7.42 1.49 -5.46
C ILE A 51 6.03 0.88 -5.26
N LEU A 52 5.05 1.69 -4.88
CA LEU A 52 3.66 1.25 -4.75
C LEU A 52 3.07 0.79 -6.09
N GLY A 53 3.31 1.55 -7.15
CA GLY A 53 2.90 1.22 -8.52
C GLY A 53 3.52 -0.09 -9.00
N GLY A 54 4.80 -0.33 -8.71
CA GLY A 54 5.48 -1.58 -9.00
C GLY A 54 4.89 -2.77 -8.25
N ALA A 55 4.54 -2.60 -6.97
CA ALA A 55 3.87 -3.64 -6.18
C ALA A 55 2.47 -3.97 -6.74
N MET A 56 1.70 -2.95 -7.13
CA MET A 56 0.40 -3.11 -7.79
C MET A 56 0.53 -3.81 -9.15
N PHE A 57 1.52 -3.42 -9.95
CA PHE A 57 1.81 -4.03 -11.24
C PHE A 57 2.18 -5.50 -11.09
N GLY A 58 3.03 -5.85 -10.12
CA GLY A 58 3.39 -7.23 -9.80
C GLY A 58 2.18 -8.08 -9.40
N MET A 59 1.31 -7.56 -8.54
CA MET A 59 0.05 -8.24 -8.20
C MET A 59 -0.85 -8.44 -9.42
N GLN A 60 -0.92 -7.44 -10.31
CA GLN A 60 -1.72 -7.52 -11.52
C GLN A 60 -1.18 -8.59 -12.49
N LEU A 61 0.15 -8.74 -12.59
CA LEU A 61 0.79 -9.80 -13.37
C LEU A 61 0.47 -11.20 -12.81
N ILE A 62 0.56 -11.37 -11.49
CA ILE A 62 0.19 -12.65 -10.85
C ILE A 62 -1.26 -13.01 -11.18
N GLY A 63 -2.18 -12.05 -11.04
CA GLY A 63 -3.58 -12.24 -11.41
C GLY A 63 -3.78 -12.57 -12.89
N PHE A 64 -3.01 -11.91 -13.78
CA PHE A 64 -3.04 -12.19 -15.21
C PHE A 64 -2.60 -13.63 -15.52
N PHE A 65 -1.48 -14.08 -14.95
CA PHE A 65 -0.98 -15.45 -15.16
C PHE A 65 -1.86 -16.53 -14.53
N LEU A 66 -2.52 -16.24 -13.39
CA LEU A 66 -3.42 -17.19 -12.74
C LEU A 66 -4.79 -17.26 -13.43
N SER A 67 -5.18 -16.20 -14.14
CA SER A 67 -6.45 -16.11 -14.87
C SER A 67 -6.36 -16.65 -16.31
N LEU A 68 -5.15 -16.92 -16.81
CA LEU A 68 -4.89 -17.50 -18.13
C LEU A 68 -4.91 -19.04 -18.05
#